data_AF-A0A842VUU1-F1
#
_entry.id   AF-A0A842VUU1-F1
#
_cell.length_a   1.000
_cell.length_b   1.000
_cell.length_c   1.000
_cell.angle_alpha   90.00
_cell.angle_beta   90.00
_cell.angle_gamma   90.00
#
_symmetry.space_group_name_H-M   'P 1'
#
loop_
_entity.id
_entity.type
_entity.pdbx_description
1 polymer ?
#
loop_
_entity_poly.entity_id
_entity_poly.type
_entity_poly.pdbx_seq_one_letter_code
_entity_poly.pdbx_strand_id
1 'polypeptide(L)'
;MNIKLITKFYEKFHPLYRDRIDKAVSAIVKSKEENKNVVVVTGSGPNIHEGVTTLIAELIRKDIIDGVLTSSAVIAHEMAGALDKVKRVNAGEIGNTLNDGIALPKGDIFELSQLTHNQWEEIQNEMNLDKNLVDALREATGKTIIKAAGNMAYPMG
;
A
#
# COMPACT_ATOMS: atom_id res chain seq x y z
N MET A 1 -6.87 13.10 24.30
CA MET A 1 -7.66 12.67 23.13
C MET A 1 -8.52 13.84 22.66
N ASN A 2 -8.45 14.24 21.38
CA ASN A 2 -9.18 15.41 20.89
C ASN A 2 -10.61 15.05 20.50
N ILE A 3 -11.47 14.83 21.51
CA ILE A 3 -12.87 14.40 21.35
C ILE A 3 -13.64 15.38 20.45
N LYS A 4 -13.38 16.69 20.58
CA LYS A 4 -14.01 17.73 19.75
C LYS A 4 -13.75 17.52 18.25
N LEU A 5 -12.53 17.12 17.88
CA LEU A 5 -12.18 16.86 16.49
C LEU A 5 -12.85 15.59 15.96
N ILE A 6 -12.89 14.52 16.77
CA ILE A 6 -13.54 13.25 16.41
C ILE A 6 -15.05 13.46 16.20
N THR A 7 -15.72 14.17 17.12
CA THR A 7 -17.14 14.52 16.98
C THR A 7 -17.40 15.31 15.70
N LYS A 8 -16.56 16.31 15.40
CA LYS A 8 -16.67 17.11 14.16
C LYS A 8 -16.52 16.25 12.90
N PHE A 9 -15.66 15.24 12.89
CA PHE A 9 -15.55 14.32 11.76
C PHE A 9 -16.77 13.40 11.67
N TYR A 10 -17.22 12.86 12.80
CA TYR A 10 -18.38 12.00 12.87
C TYR A 10 -19.65 12.71 12.34
N GLU A 11 -19.87 13.96 12.75
CA GLU A 11 -21.01 14.79 12.32
C GLU A 11 -21.01 15.11 10.82
N LYS A 12 -19.86 15.06 10.16
CA LYS A 12 -19.74 15.28 8.70
C LYS A 12 -20.18 14.09 7.87
N PHE A 13 -20.25 12.88 8.44
CA PHE A 13 -20.66 11.71 7.69
C PHE A 13 -22.16 11.74 7.37
N HIS A 14 -22.52 11.22 6.20
CA HIS A 14 -23.92 10.95 5.85
C HIS A 14 -24.57 10.07 6.94
N PRO A 15 -25.86 10.28 7.29
CA PRO A 15 -26.53 9.54 8.37
C PRO A 15 -26.38 8.03 8.28
N LEU A 16 -26.41 7.46 7.06
CA LEU A 16 -26.16 6.04 6.82
C LEU A 16 -24.80 5.55 7.34
N TYR A 17 -23.73 6.34 7.14
CA TYR A 17 -22.40 5.94 7.61
C TYR A 17 -22.27 6.09 9.12
N ARG A 18 -22.92 7.11 9.71
CA ARG A 18 -23.00 7.26 11.18
C ARG A 18 -23.67 6.05 11.82
N ASP A 19 -24.84 5.64 11.32
CA ASP A 19 -25.55 4.44 11.80
C ASP A 19 -24.70 3.17 11.69
N ARG A 20 -23.95 3.00 10.59
CA ARG A 20 -23.03 1.86 10.42
C ARG A 20 -21.88 1.90 11.44
N ILE A 21 -21.30 3.07 11.69
CA ILE A 21 -20.24 3.26 12.68
C ILE A 21 -20.77 2.93 14.07
N ASP A 22 -21.93 3.46 14.46
CA ASP A 22 -22.50 3.24 15.78
C ASP A 22 -22.80 1.76 16.00
N LYS A 23 -23.37 1.07 15.01
CA LYS A 23 -23.62 -0.38 15.07
C LYS A 23 -22.32 -1.17 15.26
N ALA A 24 -21.26 -0.82 14.53
CA ALA A 24 -19.97 -1.47 14.68
C ALA A 24 -19.38 -1.24 16.08
N VAL A 25 -19.43 0.00 16.58
CA VAL A 25 -18.96 0.34 17.94
C VAL A 25 -19.75 -0.44 18.99
N SER A 26 -21.08 -0.45 18.92
CA SER A 26 -21.93 -1.18 19.85
C SER A 26 -21.64 -2.69 19.84
N ALA A 27 -21.43 -3.29 18.67
CA ALA A 27 -21.11 -4.71 18.56
C ALA A 27 -19.74 -5.06 19.18
N ILE A 28 -18.75 -4.20 18.99
CA ILE A 28 -17.41 -4.35 19.58
C ILE A 28 -17.49 -4.23 21.10
N VAL A 29 -18.11 -3.15 21.61
CA VAL A 29 -18.26 -2.91 23.06
C VAL A 29 -18.96 -4.09 23.73
N LYS A 30 -20.12 -4.51 23.19
CA LYS A 30 -20.86 -5.66 23.71
C LYS A 30 -20.00 -6.94 23.75
N SER A 31 -19.22 -7.19 22.71
CA SER A 31 -18.34 -8.36 22.65
C SER A 31 -17.27 -8.31 23.74
N LYS A 32 -16.65 -7.14 23.98
CA LYS A 32 -15.64 -7.00 25.03
C LYS A 32 -16.25 -7.07 26.44
N GLU A 33 -17.43 -6.51 26.67
CA GLU A 33 -18.17 -6.64 27.93
C GLU A 33 -18.53 -8.11 28.25
N GLU A 34 -18.83 -8.90 27.22
CA GLU A 34 -19.08 -10.34 27.33
C GLU A 34 -17.78 -11.18 27.35
N ASN A 35 -16.61 -10.54 27.49
CA ASN A 35 -15.29 -11.15 27.49
C ASN A 35 -14.99 -12.04 26.26
N LYS A 36 -15.47 -11.60 25.09
CA LYS A 36 -15.25 -12.26 23.79
C LYS A 36 -14.12 -11.59 23.01
N ASN A 37 -13.61 -12.34 22.04
CA ASN A 37 -12.57 -11.87 21.13
C ASN A 37 -13.15 -11.11 19.93
N VAL A 38 -12.48 -10.03 19.55
CA VAL A 38 -12.79 -9.20 18.38
C VAL A 38 -11.66 -9.33 17.37
N VAL A 39 -11.98 -9.80 16.16
CA VAL A 39 -11.02 -9.94 15.07
C VAL A 39 -11.37 -8.97 13.95
N VAL A 40 -10.40 -8.20 13.47
CA VAL A 40 -10.57 -7.36 12.27
C VAL A 40 -10.18 -8.17 11.04
N VAL A 41 -11.11 -8.26 10.09
CA VAL A 41 -10.88 -8.90 8.79
C VAL A 41 -10.83 -7.80 7.73
N THR A 42 -9.72 -7.70 7.01
CA THR A 42 -9.54 -6.64 6.03
C THR A 42 -8.80 -7.09 4.78
N GLY A 43 -9.07 -6.40 3.67
CA GLY A 43 -8.43 -6.65 2.38
C GLY A 43 -7.07 -5.94 2.26
N SER A 44 -6.60 -5.76 1.03
CA SER A 44 -5.28 -5.17 0.74
C SER A 44 -5.22 -3.64 0.77
N GLY A 45 -6.36 -2.97 0.89
CA GLY A 45 -6.45 -1.50 0.92
C GLY A 45 -5.75 -0.88 2.13
N PRO A 46 -6.15 -1.24 3.36
CA PRO A 46 -5.57 -0.61 4.54
C PRO A 46 -4.14 -1.07 4.76
N ASN A 47 -3.21 -0.17 4.46
CA ASN A 47 -1.78 -0.33 4.70
C ASN A 47 -1.15 1.00 5.15
N ILE A 48 0.18 1.01 5.20
CA ILE A 48 1.02 2.10 5.67
C ILE A 48 0.80 3.43 4.94
N HIS A 49 0.43 3.41 3.65
CA HIS A 49 0.19 4.65 2.90
C HIS A 49 -1.19 5.26 3.17
N GLU A 50 -2.13 4.47 3.68
CA GLU A 50 -3.45 4.93 4.12
C GLU A 50 -3.51 5.23 5.63
N GLY A 51 -2.53 4.73 6.41
CA GLY A 51 -2.42 4.94 7.86
C GLY A 51 -3.43 4.16 8.71
N VAL A 52 -4.23 3.28 8.10
CA VAL A 52 -5.27 2.50 8.78
C VAL A 52 -4.68 1.41 9.67
N THR A 53 -3.55 0.82 9.26
CA THR A 53 -2.83 -0.20 10.04
C THR A 53 -2.34 0.35 11.38
N THR A 54 -1.94 1.63 11.44
CA THR A 54 -1.60 2.33 12.69
C THR A 54 -2.80 2.43 13.63
N LEU A 55 -4.01 2.68 13.11
CA LEU A 55 -5.22 2.72 13.92
C LEU A 55 -5.57 1.33 14.46
N ILE A 56 -5.44 0.30 13.64
CA ILE A 56 -5.63 -1.10 14.07
C ILE A 56 -4.61 -1.46 15.16
N ALA A 57 -3.34 -1.10 14.98
CA ALA A 57 -2.29 -1.34 15.96
C ALA A 57 -2.59 -0.67 17.31
N GLU A 58 -3.09 0.58 17.29
CA GLU A 58 -3.50 1.28 18.51
C GLU A 58 -4.69 0.59 19.19
N LEU A 59 -5.67 0.08 18.43
CA LEU A 59 -6.81 -0.67 18.98
C LEU A 59 -6.40 -2.02 19.57
N ILE A 60 -5.40 -2.70 19.00
CA ILE A 60 -4.78 -3.90 19.59
C ILE A 60 -4.12 -3.54 20.93
N ARG A 61 -3.32 -2.47 20.95
CA ARG A 61 -2.63 -1.98 22.17
C ARG A 61 -3.60 -1.58 23.29
N LYS A 62 -4.86 -1.30 22.94
CA LYS A 62 -5.95 -0.97 23.88
C LYS A 62 -6.80 -2.18 24.25
N ASP A 63 -6.41 -3.39 23.85
CA ASP A 63 -7.14 -4.63 24.07
C ASP A 63 -8.56 -4.63 23.47
N ILE A 64 -8.81 -3.77 22.48
CA ILE A 64 -10.10 -3.69 21.76
C ILE A 64 -10.13 -4.71 20.62
N ILE A 65 -8.99 -4.97 19.98
CA ILE A 65 -8.83 -5.96 18.91
C ILE A 65 -7.89 -7.05 19.40
N ASP A 66 -8.32 -8.31 19.28
CA ASP A 66 -7.60 -9.49 19.74
C ASP A 66 -6.89 -10.23 18.59
N GLY A 67 -7.21 -9.88 17.33
CA GLY A 67 -6.54 -10.45 16.15
C GLY A 67 -6.85 -9.70 14.86
N VAL A 68 -6.00 -9.91 13.86
CA VAL A 68 -6.16 -9.33 12.52
C VAL A 68 -5.97 -10.42 11.47
N LEU A 69 -6.93 -10.52 10.55
CA LEU A 69 -6.83 -11.33 9.34
C LEU A 69 -6.75 -10.38 8.14
N THR A 70 -5.64 -10.43 7.41
CA THR A 70 -5.39 -9.54 6.27
C THR A 70 -4.67 -10.26 5.13
N SER A 71 -4.59 -9.60 3.98
CA SER A 71 -3.82 -10.08 2.84
C SER A 71 -2.31 -9.99 3.09
N SER A 72 -1.54 -10.89 2.46
CA SER A 72 -0.07 -10.84 2.47
C SER A 72 0.49 -9.52 1.92
N ALA A 73 -0.24 -8.85 1.02
CA ALA A 73 0.16 -7.55 0.48
C ALA A 73 0.27 -6.48 1.57
N VAL A 74 -0.67 -6.45 2.53
CA VAL A 74 -0.59 -5.49 3.66
C VAL A 74 0.63 -5.78 4.51
N ILE A 75 0.87 -7.06 4.83
CA ILE A 75 2.06 -7.46 5.61
C ILE A 75 3.35 -7.06 4.88
N ALA A 76 3.45 -7.30 3.57
CA ALA A 76 4.60 -6.89 2.78
C ALA A 76 4.81 -5.37 2.80
N HIS A 77 3.74 -4.57 2.72
CA HIS A 77 3.83 -3.12 2.79
C HIS A 77 4.24 -2.59 4.17
N GLU A 78 3.68 -3.15 5.24
CA GLU A 78 4.06 -2.77 6.60
C GLU A 78 5.50 -3.18 6.93
N MET A 79 5.88 -4.41 6.56
CA MET A 79 7.23 -4.94 6.81
C MET A 79 8.30 -4.26 5.94
N ALA A 80 7.94 -3.80 4.74
CA ALA A 80 8.82 -2.95 3.95
C ALA A 80 9.10 -1.62 4.67
N GLY A 81 8.15 -1.14 5.49
CA GLY A 81 8.32 0.01 6.39
C GLY A 81 8.64 1.32 5.68
N ALA A 82 8.51 1.36 4.36
CA ALA A 82 8.99 2.43 3.51
C ALA A 82 8.04 2.70 2.35
N LEU A 83 8.04 3.96 1.94
CA LEU A 83 7.41 4.41 0.72
C LEU A 83 8.48 4.52 -0.36
N ASP A 84 8.15 4.04 -1.56
CA ASP A 84 8.98 4.17 -2.74
C ASP A 84 8.43 5.25 -3.68
N LYS A 85 9.34 5.96 -4.34
CA LYS A 85 9.03 6.88 -5.44
C LYS A 85 9.19 6.11 -6.73
N VAL A 86 8.11 6.01 -7.48
CA VAL A 86 8.07 5.17 -8.68
C VAL A 86 7.62 6.01 -9.87
N LYS A 87 8.35 5.93 -10.99
CA LYS A 87 7.95 6.53 -12.26
C LYS A 87 7.14 5.52 -13.06
N ARG A 88 5.89 5.88 -13.37
CA ARG A 88 5.00 5.10 -14.23
C ARG A 88 5.16 5.53 -15.67
N VAL A 89 5.48 4.57 -16.54
CA VAL A 89 5.72 4.76 -17.98
C VAL A 89 4.79 3.84 -18.75
N ASN A 90 4.05 4.37 -19.73
CA ASN A 90 3.26 3.53 -20.61
C ASN A 90 4.18 2.75 -21.55
N ALA A 91 3.94 1.46 -21.75
CA ALA A 91 4.76 0.59 -22.59
C ALA A 91 4.89 1.11 -24.04
N GLY A 92 3.86 1.80 -24.56
CA GLY A 92 3.90 2.43 -25.88
C GLY A 92 4.96 3.52 -26.03
N GLU A 93 5.37 4.18 -24.93
CA GLU A 93 6.43 5.20 -24.96
C GLU A 93 7.82 4.62 -25.19
N ILE A 94 8.01 3.33 -24.88
CA ILE A 94 9.30 2.63 -25.01
C ILE A 94 9.22 1.45 -25.98
N GLY A 95 8.14 1.31 -26.74
CA GLY A 95 7.84 0.13 -27.54
C GLY A 95 8.94 -0.27 -28.52
N ASN A 96 9.67 0.70 -29.06
CA ASN A 96 10.79 0.46 -29.99
C ASN A 96 12.05 -0.10 -29.32
N THR A 97 12.15 -0.02 -27.99
CA THR A 97 13.28 -0.50 -27.19
C THR A 97 12.97 -1.84 -26.52
N LEU A 98 11.72 -2.31 -26.59
CA LEU A 98 11.34 -3.61 -26.07
C LEU A 98 11.78 -4.71 -27.03
N ASN A 99 12.37 -5.78 -26.50
CA ASN A 99 12.69 -6.97 -27.30
C ASN A 99 11.39 -7.66 -27.77
N ASP A 100 11.44 -8.27 -28.95
CA ASP A 100 10.36 -9.09 -29.47
C ASP A 100 10.00 -10.21 -28.48
N GLY A 101 8.70 -10.33 -28.15
CA GLY A 101 8.19 -11.36 -27.25
C GLY A 101 8.21 -11.02 -25.75
N ILE A 102 8.53 -9.77 -25.35
CA ILE A 102 8.35 -9.33 -23.97
C ILE A 102 6.86 -9.32 -23.60
N ALA A 103 6.52 -10.00 -22.50
CA ALA A 103 5.20 -9.90 -21.89
C ALA A 103 5.05 -8.52 -21.23
N LEU A 104 4.01 -7.77 -21.62
CA LEU A 104 3.73 -6.47 -21.03
C LEU A 104 3.12 -6.61 -19.63
N PRO A 105 3.44 -5.67 -18.72
CA PRO A 105 2.77 -5.60 -17.44
C PRO A 105 1.26 -5.35 -17.64
N LYS A 106 0.44 -5.85 -16.72
CA LYS A 106 -1.01 -5.67 -16.78
C LYS A 106 -1.36 -4.18 -16.79
N GLY A 107 -2.08 -3.75 -17.82
CA GLY A 107 -2.45 -2.35 -18.03
C GLY A 107 -1.39 -1.53 -18.76
N ASP A 108 -0.38 -2.18 -19.34
CA ASP A 108 0.65 -1.60 -20.21
C ASP A 108 1.43 -0.48 -19.53
N ILE A 109 1.61 -0.57 -18.20
CA ILE A 109 2.35 0.41 -17.40
C ILE A 109 3.54 -0.31 -16.75
N PHE A 110 4.73 0.13 -17.12
CA PHE A 110 5.93 -0.16 -16.38
C PHE A 110 6.06 0.78 -15.18
N GLU A 111 6.62 0.24 -14.11
CA GLU A 111 6.93 0.97 -12.91
C GLU A 111 8.46 0.91 -12.71
N LEU A 112 9.07 2.07 -12.47
CA LEU A 112 10.51 2.17 -12.23
C LEU A 112 10.78 2.96 -10.95
N SER A 113 11.25 2.27 -9.92
CA SER A 113 11.77 2.87 -8.69
C SER A 113 12.82 3.96 -8.99
N GLN A 114 12.67 5.12 -8.35
CA GLN A 114 13.53 6.28 -8.52
C GLN A 114 14.73 6.21 -7.57
N LEU A 115 15.56 5.19 -7.79
CA LEU A 115 16.74 4.94 -6.97
C LEU A 115 17.93 5.80 -7.42
N THR A 116 18.82 6.08 -6.49
CA THR A 116 20.12 6.71 -6.75
C THR A 116 21.04 5.77 -7.54
N HIS A 117 22.11 6.31 -8.12
CA HIS A 117 23.09 5.53 -8.86
C HIS A 117 23.68 4.39 -8.01
N ASN A 118 24.13 4.69 -6.79
CA ASN A 118 24.70 3.70 -5.87
C ASN A 118 23.71 2.58 -5.53
N GLN A 119 22.43 2.90 -5.32
CA GLN A 119 21.39 1.91 -5.04
C GLN A 119 21.14 0.98 -6.25
N TRP A 120 21.22 1.51 -7.48
CA TRP A 120 21.14 0.68 -8.67
C TRP A 120 22.35 -0.25 -8.81
N GLU A 121 23.55 0.21 -8.46
CA GLU A 121 24.75 -0.63 -8.43
C GLU A 121 24.64 -1.74 -7.38
N GLU A 122 24.12 -1.43 -6.19
CA GLU A 122 23.85 -2.42 -5.14
C GLU A 122 22.89 -3.52 -5.61
N ILE A 123 21.74 -3.13 -6.19
CA ILE A 123 20.75 -4.10 -6.70
C ILE A 123 21.31 -4.96 -7.83
N GLN A 124 22.15 -4.39 -8.69
CA GLN A 124 22.75 -5.14 -9.80
C GLN A 124 23.68 -6.27 -9.32
N ASN A 125 24.18 -6.19 -8.08
CA ASN A 125 24.95 -7.29 -7.47
C ASN A 125 24.06 -8.44 -6.98
N GLU A 126 22.77 -8.16 -6.72
CA GLU A 126 21.82 -9.14 -6.20
C GLU A 126 20.94 -9.76 -7.30
N MET A 127 20.72 -9.05 -8.40
CA MET A 127 19.90 -9.52 -9.51
C MET A 127 20.37 -9.04 -10.88
N ASN A 128 20.10 -9.83 -11.91
CA ASN A 128 20.33 -9.41 -13.30
C ASN A 128 19.32 -8.34 -13.69
N LEU A 129 19.81 -7.17 -14.08
CA LEU A 129 19.00 -6.06 -14.57
C LEU A 129 19.12 -5.96 -16.10
N ASP A 130 17.99 -5.89 -16.80
CA ASP A 130 17.95 -5.43 -18.19
C ASP A 130 18.21 -3.91 -18.22
N LYS A 131 19.47 -3.55 -18.48
CA LYS A 131 19.92 -2.16 -18.52
C LYS A 131 19.25 -1.38 -19.63
N ASN A 132 18.99 -2.00 -20.77
CA ASN A 132 18.36 -1.34 -21.90
C ASN A 132 16.92 -0.93 -21.55
N LEU A 133 16.19 -1.84 -20.88
CA LEU A 133 14.84 -1.53 -20.38
C LEU A 133 14.87 -0.44 -19.31
N VAL A 134 15.79 -0.52 -18.34
CA VAL A 134 15.91 0.49 -17.28
C VAL A 134 16.22 1.87 -17.84
N ASP A 135 17.17 1.97 -18.77
CA ASP A 135 17.57 3.26 -19.36
C ASP A 135 16.46 3.82 -20.25
N ALA A 136 15.77 2.99 -21.05
CA ALA A 136 14.59 3.40 -21.80
C ALA A 136 13.50 3.95 -20.87
N LEU A 137 13.23 3.26 -19.75
CA LEU A 137 12.27 3.73 -18.76
C LEU A 137 12.71 5.02 -18.09
N ARG A 138 14.02 5.26 -17.87
CA ARG A 138 14.56 6.51 -17.30
C ARG A 138 14.39 7.70 -18.24
N GLU A 139 14.61 7.51 -19.53
CA GLU A 139 14.50 8.55 -20.55
C GLU A 139 13.04 8.86 -20.93
N ALA A 140 12.16 7.85 -20.87
CA ALA A 140 10.76 8.01 -21.24
C ALA A 140 10.02 9.01 -20.34
N THR A 141 9.04 9.68 -20.94
CA THR A 141 8.10 10.53 -20.20
C THR A 141 7.21 9.66 -19.32
N GLY A 142 6.88 10.15 -18.13
CA GLY A 142 6.11 9.37 -17.16
C GLY A 142 5.72 10.16 -15.94
N LYS A 143 4.79 9.61 -15.16
CA LYS A 143 4.32 10.24 -13.92
C LYS A 143 4.98 9.60 -12.71
N THR A 144 5.61 10.41 -11.89
CA THR A 144 6.13 9.96 -10.60
C THR A 144 5.04 9.96 -9.54
N ILE A 145 4.93 8.86 -8.81
CA ILE A 145 4.03 8.68 -7.67
C ILE A 145 4.82 8.17 -6.46
N ILE A 146 4.17 8.21 -5.29
CA ILE A 146 4.66 7.57 -4.07
C ILE A 146 3.74 6.38 -3.79
N LYS A 147 4.30 5.19 -3.53
CA LYS A 147 3.57 3.97 -3.16
C LYS A 147 4.32 3.20 -2.08
N ALA A 148 3.70 2.19 -1.48
CA ALA A 148 4.40 1.29 -0.55
C ALA A 148 5.41 0.41 -1.31
N ALA A 149 6.63 0.30 -0.78
CA ALA A 149 7.76 -0.37 -1.44
C ALA A 149 7.65 -1.92 -1.48
N GLY A 150 6.67 -2.52 -0.78
CA GLY A 150 6.55 -3.97 -0.64
C GLY A 150 5.93 -4.71 -1.85
N ASN A 151 5.65 -4.04 -2.96
CA ASN A 151 5.26 -4.68 -4.22
C ASN A 151 6.50 -4.92 -5.09
N MET A 152 7.31 -5.93 -4.79
CA MET A 152 8.53 -6.18 -5.57
C MET A 152 8.25 -7.09 -6.77
N ALA A 153 7.91 -6.51 -7.91
CA ALA A 153 7.97 -7.17 -9.22
C ALA A 153 8.94 -6.42 -10.13
N TYR A 154 9.68 -7.13 -10.98
CA TYR A 154 10.62 -6.52 -11.93
C TYR A 154 9.90 -6.05 -13.21
N PRO A 155 10.25 -4.87 -13.79
CA PRO A 155 11.17 -3.85 -13.24
C PRO A 155 10.57 -3.20 -11.99
N MET A 156 11.41 -2.98 -10.98
CA MET A 156 11.01 -2.68 -9.59
C MET A 156 9.96 -1.57 -9.52
N GLY A 157 8.81 -1.92 -8.94
CA GLY A 157 7.63 -1.08 -8.72
C GLY A 157 6.47 -1.82 -8.09
#